data_AF-A0A0C9YJ88-F1
#
_entry.id   AF-A0A0C9YJ88-F1
#
_cell.length_a   1.000
_cell.length_b   1.000
_cell.length_c   1.000
_cell.angle_alpha   90.00
_cell.angle_beta   90.00
_cell.angle_gamma   90.00
#
_symmetry.space_group_name_H-M   'P 1'
#
loop_
_entity.id
_entity.type
_entity.pdbx_description
1 polymer ?
#
loop_
_entity_poly.entity_id
_entity_poly.type
_entity_poly.pdbx_seq_one_letter_code
_entity_poly.pdbx_strand_id
1 'polypeptide(L)' 'MDGNLATTYTLIHSFLRKQSHNKAADALKKAAKAIVILKDDIEIEGPQLDEIIQIWESIKQNDNTSS' A
#
# COMPACT_ATOMS: atom_id res chain seq x y z
N MET A 1 10.27 -4.77 -16.35
CA MET A 1 8.89 -5.20 -16.03
C MET A 1 8.79 -5.19 -14.50
N ASP A 2 8.96 -4.03 -13.84
CA ASP A 2 9.34 -4.03 -12.40
C ASP A 2 8.85 -2.82 -11.59
N GLY A 3 8.43 -1.73 -12.25
CA GLY A 3 7.97 -0.51 -11.58
C GLY A 3 6.70 -0.73 -10.74
N ASN A 4 5.69 -1.38 -11.32
CA ASN A 4 4.43 -1.64 -10.61
C ASN A 4 4.59 -2.58 -9.41
N LEU A 5 5.54 -3.51 -9.46
CA LEU A 5 5.77 -4.44 -8.36
C LEU A 5 6.44 -3.75 -7.18
N ALA A 6 7.48 -2.96 -7.44
CA ALA A 6 8.14 -2.12 -6.43
C ALA A 6 7.16 -1.14 -5.79
N THR A 7 6.34 -0.45 -6.60
CA THR A 7 5.30 0.46 -6.10
C THR A 7 4.31 -0.27 -5.19
N THR A 8 3.81 -1.44 -5.60
CA THR A 8 2.85 -2.22 -4.81
C THR A 8 3.42 -2.62 -3.45
N TYR A 9 4.63 -3.19 -3.42
CA TYR A 9 5.27 -3.58 -2.16
C TYR A 9 5.57 -2.36 -1.26
N THR A 10 5.90 -1.23 -1.86
CA THR A 10 6.15 0.02 -1.12
C THR A 10 4.87 0.56 -0.51
N LEU A 11 3.76 0.57 -1.25
CA LEU A 11 2.44 0.98 -0.75
C LEU A 11 1.98 0.11 0.43
N ILE A 12 2.13 -1.21 0.32
CA ILE A 12 1.76 -2.14 1.40
C ILE A 12 2.65 -1.94 2.62
N HIS A 13 3.98 -1.81 2.42
CA HIS A 13 4.91 -1.58 3.52
C HIS A 13 4.63 -0.26 4.25
N SER A 14 4.41 0.83 3.50
CA SER A 14 4.03 2.15 4.03
C SER A 14 2.73 2.08 4.83
N PHE A 15 1.71 1.41 4.29
CA PHE A 15 0.44 1.21 4.96
C PHE A 15 0.60 0.49 6.31
N LEU A 16 1.36 -0.60 6.34
CA LEU A 16 1.60 -1.36 7.57
C LEU A 16 2.36 -0.53 8.61
N ARG A 17 3.32 0.30 8.20
CA ARG A 17 4.02 1.24 9.09
C ARG A 17 3.08 2.30 9.65
N LYS A 18 2.27 2.94 8.80
CA LYS A 18 1.29 3.97 9.19
C LYS A 18 0.26 3.43 10.19
N GLN A 19 -0.17 2.18 10.03
CA GLN A 19 -1.08 1.48 10.94
C GLN A 19 -0.40 0.85 12.17
N SER A 20 0.89 1.14 12.41
CA SER A 20 1.68 0.56 13.51
C SER A 20 1.81 -0.98 13.50
N HIS A 21 1.56 -1.62 12.36
CA HIS A 21 1.78 -3.06 12.14
C HIS A 21 3.25 -3.38 11.82
N ASN A 22 4.15 -2.92 12.68
CA ASN A 22 5.61 -2.95 12.45
C ASN A 22 6.15 -4.36 12.15
N LYS A 23 5.71 -5.39 12.88
CA LYS A 23 6.15 -6.78 12.66
C LYS A 23 5.78 -7.30 11.25
N ALA A 24 4.59 -6.92 10.77
CA ALA A 24 4.14 -7.30 9.44
C ALA A 24 4.91 -6.55 8.35
N ALA A 25 5.17 -5.24 8.56
CA ALA A 25 6.00 -4.44 7.68
C ALA A 25 7.42 -5.04 7.55
N ASP A 26 8.04 -5.40 8.67
CA ASP A 26 9.38 -6.00 8.70
C ASP A 26 9.40 -7.38 8.01
N ALA A 27 8.38 -8.21 8.23
CA ALA A 27 8.26 -9.51 7.57
C ALA A 27 8.12 -9.37 6.05
N LEU A 28 7.28 -8.43 5.59
CA LEU A 28 7.11 -8.11 4.17
C LEU A 28 8.43 -7.65 3.55
N LYS A 29 9.11 -6.69 4.20
CA LYS A 29 10.43 -6.19 3.77
C LYS A 29 11.46 -7.30 3.62
N LYS A 30 11.48 -8.24 4.57
CA LYS A 30 12.38 -9.40 4.52
C LYS A 30 12.05 -10.35 3.38
N ALA A 31 10.76 -10.67 3.18
CA ALA A 31 10.31 -11.57 2.13
C ALA A 31 10.53 -10.98 0.73
N ALA A 32 10.27 -9.69 0.58
CA ALA A 32 10.38 -8.98 -0.69
C ALA A 32 11.83 -8.64 -1.08
N LYS A 33 12.81 -8.77 -0.16
CA LYS A 33 14.21 -8.38 -0.38
C LYS A 33 14.86 -9.00 -1.63
N ALA A 34 14.44 -10.20 -2.02
CA ALA A 34 14.93 -10.89 -3.22
C ALA A 34 14.34 -10.35 -4.53
N ILE A 35 13.30 -9.51 -4.44
CA ILE A 35 12.47 -9.05 -5.56
C ILE A 35 12.57 -7.52 -5.69
N VAL A 36 12.54 -6.80 -4.56
CA VAL A 36 12.53 -5.33 -4.50
C VAL A 36 13.22 -4.82 -3.23
N ILE A 37 13.86 -3.65 -3.32
CA ILE A 37 14.48 -2.97 -2.18
C ILE A 37 13.47 -1.99 -1.58
N LEU A 38 12.89 -2.35 -0.43
CA LEU A 38 12.03 -1.47 0.34
C LEU A 38 12.86 -0.62 1.31
N LYS A 39 12.75 0.71 1.22
CA LYS A 39 13.33 1.64 2.21
C LYS A 39 12.22 2.17 3.11
N ASP A 40 12.57 2.53 4.34
CA ASP A 40 11.59 2.99 5.32
C ASP A 40 11.15 4.44 5.04
N ASP A 41 11.97 5.22 4.33
CA ASP A 41 11.78 6.66 4.08
C ASP A 41 11.54 6.99 2.60
N ILE A 42 10.70 6.22 1.91
CA ILE A 42 10.33 6.53 0.50
C ILE A 42 9.07 7.39 0.52
N GLU A 43 9.19 8.65 0.08
CA GLU A 43 8.02 9.39 -0.41
C GLU A 43 7.54 8.73 -1.70
N ILE A 44 6.36 8.11 -1.63
CA ILE A 44 5.73 7.49 -2.78
C ILE A 44 4.96 8.60 -3.51
N GLU A 45 5.27 8.83 -4.78
CA GLU A 45 4.46 9.69 -5.63
C GLU A 45 3.09 9.04 -5.89
N GLY A 46 2.02 9.78 -5.61
CA GLY A 46 0.64 9.32 -5.84
C GLY A 46 -0.14 8.99 -4.56
N PRO A 47 -1.40 8.55 -4.71
CA PRO A 47 -2.30 8.31 -3.59
C PRO A 47 -1.81 7.13 -2.75
N GLN A 48 -1.87 7.31 -1.43
CA GLN A 48 -1.50 6.25 -0.48
C GLN A 48 -2.57 5.15 -0.48
N LEU A 49 -2.22 3.96 0.01
CA LEU A 49 -3.15 2.82 -0.01
C LEU A 49 -4.44 3.09 0.77
N ASP A 50 -4.37 3.87 1.85
CA ASP A 50 -5.54 4.29 2.61
C ASP A 50 -6.48 5.22 1.83
N GLU A 51 -5.94 6.14 1.03
CA GLU A 51 -6.73 6.99 0.15
C GLU A 51 -7.39 6.16 -0.96
N ILE A 52 -6.67 5.19 -1.53
CA ILE A 52 -7.22 4.26 -2.52
C ILE A 52 -8.38 3.44 -1.94
N ILE A 53 -8.23 2.94 -0.71
CA ILE A 53 -9.29 2.19 0.00
C ILE A 53 -10.50 3.10 0.23
N GLN A 54 -10.30 4.33 0.72
CA GLN A 54 -11.40 5.27 0.96
C GLN A 54 -12.17 5.63 -0.32
N ILE A 55 -11.45 5.87 -1.43
CA ILE A 55 -12.07 6.14 -2.72
C ILE A 55 -12.90 4.94 -3.16
N TRP A 56 -12.36 3.72 -3.05
CA TRP A 56 -13.07 2.49 -3.42
C TRP A 56 -14.33 2.26 -2.57
N GLU A 57 -14.24 2.45 -1.25
CA GLU A 57 -15.40 2.35 -0.36
C GLU A 57 -16.48 3.38 -0.70
N SER A 58 -16.08 4.61 -1.00
CA SER A 58 -17.00 5.71 -1.36
C SER A 58 -17.73 5.43 -2.67
N ILE A 59 -17.04 4.89 -3.68
CA ILE A 59 -17.67 4.46 -4.95
C ILE A 59 -18.70 3.37 -4.69
N LYS A 60 -18.33 2.35 -3.90
CA LYS A 60 -19.21 1.23 -3.56
C LYS A 60 -20.46 1.67 -2.79
N GLN A 61 -20.36 2.69 -1.94
CA GLN A 61 -21.52 3.22 -1.21
C GLN A 61 -22.48 3.98 -2.14
N ASN A 62 -21.96 4.78 -3.08
CA ASN A 62 -22.77 5.52 -4.04
C ASN A 62 -23.52 4.61 -5.03
N ASP A 63 -22.92 3.47 -5.41
CA ASP A 63 -23.59 2.45 -6.24
C ASP A 63 -24.79 1.80 -5.52
N ASN A 64 -24.76 1.68 -4.19
CA ASN A 64 -25.85 1.06 -3.41
C ASN A 64 -27.01 2.00 -3.08
N THR A 65 -26.83 3.32 -3.22
CA THR A 65 -27.88 4.33 -2.97
C THR A 65 -28.63 4.78 -4.22
N SER A 66 -28.34 4.18 -5.37
CA SER A 66 -28.99 4.52 -6.66
C SER A 66 -29.97 3.43 -7.16
N SER A 67 -30.48 2.58 -6.27
CA SER A 67 -31.52 1.57 -6.57
C SER A 67 -32.82 1.82 -5.82
#